data_AF-A0A660TXP0-F1
#
_entry.id   AF-A0A660TXP0-F1
#
_cell.length_a   1.000
_cell.length_b   1.000
_cell.length_c   1.000
_cell.angle_alpha   90.00
_cell.angle_beta   90.00
_cell.angle_gamma   90.00
#
_symmetry.space_group_name_H-M   'P 1'
#
loop_
_entity.id
_entity.type
_entity.pdbx_description
1 polymer ?
#
loop_
_entity_poly.entity_id
_entity_poly.type
_entity_poly.pdbx_seq_one_letter_code
_entity_poly.pdbx_strand_id
1 'polypeptide(L)'
;MRGHYQKLWITRLKSEIFLHLFFLILIFITFYLRIYHAPLGWLFHDSARDILMAQAIATGKLYPSVGPSAGGIFPLGPFYYYLLSLPLFFTTQIIAPYYFIA
;
A
#
# COMPACT_ATOMS: atom_id res chain seq x y z
N MET A 1 19.62 -32.77 -31.38
CA MET A 1 19.10 -31.38 -31.36
C MET A 1 18.08 -31.13 -30.23
N ARG A 2 17.10 -32.01 -29.96
CA ARG A 2 16.10 -31.85 -28.86
C ARG A 2 16.67 -31.54 -27.46
N GLY A 3 17.76 -32.20 -27.06
CA GLY A 3 18.33 -32.04 -25.71
C GLY A 3 18.91 -30.64 -25.41
N HIS A 4 19.40 -29.92 -26.43
CA HIS A 4 19.94 -28.57 -26.25
C HIS A 4 18.82 -27.57 -25.94
N TYR A 5 17.70 -27.67 -26.65
CA TYR A 5 16.51 -26.84 -26.40
C TYR A 5 15.88 -27.10 -25.03
N GLN A 6 15.82 -28.36 -24.59
CA GLN A 6 15.34 -28.70 -23.25
C GLN A 6 16.23 -28.09 -22.15
N LYS A 7 17.56 -28.15 -22.31
CA LYS A 7 18.51 -27.56 -21.35
C LYS A 7 18.35 -26.05 -21.26
N LEU A 8 18.25 -25.35 -22.40
CA LEU A 8 18.00 -23.91 -22.47
C LEU A 8 16.68 -23.50 -21.81
N TRP A 9 15.61 -24.29 -22.05
CA TRP A 9 14.30 -24.04 -21.45
C TRP A 9 14.33 -24.18 -19.92
N ILE A 10 14.98 -25.22 -19.40
CA ILE A 10 15.14 -25.44 -17.96
C ILE A 10 15.96 -24.33 -17.32
N THR A 11 17.05 -23.88 -17.95
CA THR A 11 17.86 -22.77 -17.41
C THR A 11 17.08 -21.47 -17.37
N ARG A 12 16.27 -21.18 -18.39
CA ARG A 12 15.40 -19.99 -18.40
C ARG A 12 14.35 -20.07 -17.31
N LEU A 13 13.66 -21.20 -17.17
CA LEU A 13 12.65 -21.37 -16.11
C LEU A 13 13.24 -21.15 -14.72
N LYS A 14 14.44 -21.68 -14.46
CA LYS A 14 15.16 -21.47 -13.20
C LYS A 14 15.53 -20.00 -12.98
N SER A 15 15.96 -19.28 -14.02
CA SER A 15 16.29 -17.86 -13.89
C SER A 15 15.05 -17.01 -13.63
N GLU A 16 13.93 -17.30 -14.28
CA GLU A 16 12.66 -16.61 -14.00
C GLU A 16 12.26 -16.85 -12.55
N ILE A 17 12.19 -18.10 -12.08
CA ILE A 17 11.83 -18.42 -10.69
C ILE A 17 12.77 -17.70 -9.71
N PHE A 18 14.07 -17.70 -9.98
CA PHE A 18 15.04 -16.98 -9.16
C PHE A 18 14.74 -15.48 -9.10
N LEU A 19 14.47 -14.83 -10.25
CA LEU A 19 14.10 -13.42 -10.31
C LEU A 19 12.83 -13.13 -9.50
N HIS A 20 11.79 -13.97 -9.65
CA HIS A 20 10.54 -13.80 -8.91
C HIS A 20 10.76 -13.93 -7.40
N LEU A 21 11.52 -14.93 -6.96
CA LEU A 21 11.87 -15.11 -5.56
C LEU A 21 12.71 -13.95 -5.03
N PHE A 22 13.68 -13.47 -5.83
CA PHE A 22 14.49 -12.31 -5.48
C PHE A 22 13.63 -11.06 -5.27
N PHE A 23 12.73 -10.75 -6.20
CA PHE A 23 11.82 -9.61 -6.06
C PHE A 23 10.86 -9.78 -4.89
N LEU A 24 10.36 -10.98 -4.66
CA LEU A 24 9.49 -11.27 -3.52
C LEU A 24 10.23 -11.02 -2.20
N ILE A 25 11.48 -11.49 -2.08
CA ILE A 25 12.33 -11.21 -0.91
C ILE A 25 12.54 -9.71 -0.73
N LEU A 26 12.84 -8.98 -1.81
CA LEU A 26 13.00 -7.53 -1.75
C LEU A 26 11.72 -6.83 -1.25
N ILE A 27 10.55 -7.20 -1.76
CA ILE A 27 9.26 -6.65 -1.32
C ILE A 27 9.06 -6.89 0.18
N PHE A 28 9.31 -8.10 0.67
CA PHE A 28 9.19 -8.40 2.10
C PHE A 28 10.18 -7.61 2.96
N ILE A 29 11.43 -7.47 2.51
CA ILE A 29 12.43 -6.67 3.23
C ILE A 29 12.01 -5.20 3.26
N THR A 30 11.58 -4.63 2.14
CA THR A 30 11.17 -3.22 2.08
C THR A 30 9.93 -2.96 2.93
N PHE A 31 8.95 -3.86 2.89
CA PHE A 31 7.74 -3.78 3.71
C PHE A 31 8.08 -3.88 5.20
N TYR A 32 8.95 -4.82 5.58
CA TYR A 32 9.41 -4.96 6.95
C TYR A 32 10.11 -3.69 7.44
N LEU A 33 11.08 -3.17 6.68
CA LEU A 33 11.83 -1.96 7.04
C LEU A 33 10.94 -0.73 7.15
N ARG A 34 9.91 -0.62 6.31
CA ARG A 34 8.91 0.46 6.37
C ARG A 34 8.16 0.47 7.70
N ILE A 35 7.89 -0.71 8.28
CA ILE A 35 7.05 -0.87 9.47
C ILE A 35 7.86 -0.97 10.76
N TYR A 36 9.03 -1.61 10.73
CA TYR A 36 9.81 -2.05 11.91
C TYR A 36 10.18 -0.94 12.90
N HIS A 37 10.30 0.31 12.44
CA HIS A 37 10.48 1.49 13.30
C HIS A 37 9.61 2.67 12.87
N ALA A 38 8.46 2.39 12.25
CA ALA A 38 7.50 3.41 11.89
C ALA A 38 7.16 4.28 13.12
N PRO A 39 7.51 5.58 13.13
CA PRO A 39 7.17 6.45 14.24
C PRO A 39 5.68 6.72 14.17
N LEU A 40 4.88 5.85 14.81
CA LEU A 40 3.43 5.98 14.89
C LEU A 40 3.02 7.35 15.45
N GLY A 41 3.87 7.99 16.26
CA GLY A 41 3.66 9.35 16.75
C GLY A 41 3.60 10.43 15.66
N TRP A 42 4.36 10.31 14.57
CA TRP A 42 4.39 11.30 13.48
C TRP A 42 3.21 11.15 12.50
N LEU A 43 2.62 9.95 12.44
CA LEU A 43 1.38 9.68 11.71
C LEU A 43 0.19 10.48 12.26
N PHE A 44 0.17 10.80 13.56
CA PHE A 44 -1.05 11.37 14.16
C PHE A 44 -1.30 12.84 13.83
N HIS A 45 -0.32 13.59 13.31
CA HIS A 45 -0.58 15.01 12.99
C HIS A 45 -1.20 15.17 11.60
N ASP A 46 -0.49 14.77 10.55
CA ASP A 46 -0.97 14.93 9.17
C ASP A 46 -1.85 13.76 8.72
N SER A 47 -1.56 12.53 9.16
CA SER A 47 -2.31 11.34 8.71
C SER A 47 -3.60 11.11 9.50
N ALA A 48 -3.80 11.74 10.66
CA ALA A 48 -5.07 11.64 11.38
C ALA A 48 -6.24 12.22 10.57
N ARG A 49 -6.05 13.38 9.93
CA ARG A 49 -7.03 13.94 8.99
C ARG A 49 -7.38 12.94 7.89
N ASP A 50 -6.35 12.32 7.32
CA ASP A 50 -6.52 11.40 6.20
C ASP A 50 -7.25 10.12 6.61
N ILE A 51 -6.93 9.58 7.79
CA ILE A 51 -7.60 8.39 8.33
C ILE A 51 -9.04 8.69 8.72
N LEU A 52 -9.33 9.86 9.32
CA LEU A 52 -10.70 10.26 9.63
C LEU A 52 -11.56 10.38 8.36
N MET A 53 -11.01 10.95 7.30
CA MET A 53 -11.71 11.05 6.02
C MET A 53 -11.92 9.67 5.39
N ALA A 54 -10.89 8.81 5.40
CA ALA A 54 -10.99 7.43 4.93
C ALA A 54 -12.03 6.62 5.72
N GLN A 55 -12.12 6.81 7.04
CA GLN A 55 -13.13 6.17 7.89
C GLN A 55 -14.54 6.66 7.58
N ALA A 56 -14.72 7.97 7.34
CA ALA A 56 -16.00 8.53 6.93
C ALA A 56 -16.46 7.96 5.57
N ILE A 57 -15.54 7.75 4.64
CA ILE A 57 -15.80 7.09 3.36
C ILE A 57 -16.16 5.61 3.55
N ALA A 58 -15.36 4.86 4.32
CA ALA A 58 -15.60 3.44 4.58
C ALA A 58 -16.93 3.18 5.29
N THR A 59 -17.35 4.09 6.17
CA THR A 59 -18.64 4.01 6.88
C THR A 59 -19.83 4.56 6.08
N GLY A 60 -19.60 5.00 4.85
CA GLY A 60 -20.63 5.58 3.97
C GLY A 60 -21.19 6.92 4.43
N LYS A 61 -20.51 7.61 5.36
CA LYS A 61 -20.90 8.94 5.84
C LYS A 61 -20.49 10.06 4.90
N LEU A 62 -19.48 9.83 4.05
CA LEU A 62 -18.92 10.83 3.14
C LEU A 62 -18.53 10.20 1.80
N TYR A 63 -18.86 10.86 0.68
CA TYR A 63 -18.43 10.46 -0.66
C TYR A 63 -17.88 11.69 -1.40
N PRO A 64 -16.63 12.08 -1.10
CA PRO A 64 -16.09 13.34 -1.59
C PRO A 64 -15.78 13.28 -3.08
N SER A 65 -16.24 14.28 -3.83
CA SER A 65 -15.74 14.56 -5.19
C SER A 65 -14.42 15.34 -5.17
N VAL A 66 -14.13 16.03 -4.06
CA VAL A 66 -12.88 16.74 -3.79
C VAL A 66 -12.40 16.36 -2.38
N GLY A 67 -11.11 16.10 -2.24
CA GLY A 67 -10.47 15.78 -0.96
C GLY A 67 -10.43 16.97 0.01
N PRO A 68 -9.89 16.78 1.22
CA PRO A 68 -9.77 17.83 2.21
C PRO A 68 -8.71 18.85 1.78
N SER A 69 -8.81 20.06 2.33
CA SER A 69 -7.83 21.11 2.06
C SER A 69 -6.55 20.88 2.87
N ALA A 70 -5.39 20.96 2.22
CA ALA A 70 -4.09 21.05 2.87
C ALA A 70 -3.87 22.49 3.36
N GLY A 71 -3.62 22.64 4.67
CA GLY A 71 -3.44 23.95 5.31
C GLY A 71 -4.64 24.90 5.17
N GLY A 72 -5.83 24.39 4.83
CA GLY A 72 -7.02 25.21 4.58
C GLY A 72 -7.05 25.94 3.24
N ILE A 73 -5.98 25.87 2.44
CA ILE A 73 -5.81 26.69 1.22
C ILE A 73 -5.70 25.89 -0.09
N PHE A 74 -5.30 24.61 -0.03
CA PHE A 74 -5.04 23.82 -1.23
C PHE A 74 -5.91 22.55 -1.24
N PRO A 75 -6.96 22.47 -2.07
CA PRO A 75 -7.83 21.30 -2.12
C PRO A 75 -7.08 20.09 -2.70
N LEU A 76 -7.13 18.96 -2.00
CA LEU A 76 -6.54 17.71 -2.46
C LEU A 76 -7.53 16.92 -3.32
N GLY A 77 -7.02 16.02 -4.17
CA GLY A 77 -7.87 15.08 -4.91
C GLY A 77 -8.44 13.98 -4.00
N PRO A 78 -9.61 13.39 -4.32
CA PRO A 78 -10.26 12.42 -3.45
C PRO A 78 -9.66 11.00 -3.55
N PHE A 79 -8.90 10.70 -4.62
CA PHE A 79 -8.43 9.34 -4.95
C PHE A 79 -7.64 8.66 -3.81
N TYR A 80 -6.72 9.39 -3.20
CA TYR A 80 -5.92 8.88 -2.08
C TYR A 80 -6.78 8.44 -0.88
N TYR A 81 -7.86 9.16 -0.60
CA TYR A 81 -8.78 8.86 0.51
C TYR A 81 -9.65 7.65 0.23
N TYR A 82 -10.02 7.43 -1.04
CA TYR A 82 -10.68 6.19 -1.45
C TYR A 82 -9.76 4.98 -1.26
N LEU A 83 -8.48 5.09 -1.65
CA LEU A 83 -7.51 4.01 -1.42
C LEU A 83 -7.32 3.70 0.07
N LEU A 84 -7.17 4.73 0.91
CA LEU A 84 -7.06 4.56 2.36
C LEU A 84 -8.32 3.96 3.00
N SER A 85 -9.49 4.16 2.41
CA SER A 85 -10.76 3.62 2.94
C SER A 85 -10.89 2.10 2.75
N LEU A 86 -10.20 1.52 1.75
CA LEU A 86 -10.27 0.08 1.43
C LEU A 86 -10.05 -0.83 2.64
N PRO A 87 -8.93 -0.74 3.39
CA PRO A 87 -8.74 -1.58 4.57
C PRO A 87 -9.79 -1.34 5.66
N LEU A 88 -10.31 -0.11 5.79
CA LEU A 88 -11.32 0.22 6.80
C LEU A 88 -12.72 -0.33 6.49
N PHE A 89 -12.97 -0.82 5.27
CA PHE A 89 -14.17 -1.62 4.99
C PHE A 89 -14.11 -3.00 5.64
N PHE A 90 -12.91 -3.53 5.89
CA PHE A 90 -12.70 -4.89 6.39
C PHE A 90 -12.29 -4.94 7.87
N THR A 91 -11.81 -3.83 8.43
CA THR A 91 -11.37 -3.76 9.84
C THR A 91 -11.62 -2.40 10.47
N THR A 92 -11.85 -2.38 11.78
CA THR A 92 -11.97 -1.16 12.58
C THR A 92 -10.63 -0.64 13.09
N GLN A 93 -9.53 -1.36 12.82
CA GLN A 93 -8.20 -0.96 13.24
C GLN A 93 -7.71 0.25 12.42
N ILE A 94 -7.62 1.40 13.08
CA ILE A 94 -7.21 2.70 12.51
C ILE A 94 -5.79 2.66 11.90
N ILE A 95 -4.96 1.70 12.33
CA ILE A 95 -3.61 1.50 11.79
C ILE A 95 -3.59 0.74 10.45
N ALA A 96 -4.68 0.06 10.07
CA ALA A 96 -4.71 -0.75 8.85
C ALA A 96 -4.47 0.05 7.55
N PRO A 97 -5.02 1.27 7.36
CA PRO A 97 -4.65 2.14 6.25
C PRO A 97 -3.15 2.41 6.18
N TYR A 98 -2.48 2.59 7.31
CA TYR A 98 -1.05 2.87 7.33
C TYR A 98 -0.23 1.70 6.75
N TYR A 99 -0.55 0.47 7.14
CA TYR A 99 0.11 -0.72 6.60
C TYR A 99 -0.26 -0.99 5.14
N PHE A 100 -1.42 -0.53 4.69
CA PHE A 100 -1.87 -0.73 3.31
C PHE A 100 -1.10 0.13 2.31
N ILE A 101 -0.70 1.34 2.70
CA ILE A 101 0.08 2.27 1.87
C ILE A 101 1.60 2.24 2.20
N ALA A 102 2.03 1.24 2.96
CA ALA A 102 3.41 1.02 3.37
C ALA A 102 4.25 0.42 2.23
#